data_AF-A0A323VGS0-F1
#
_entry.id   AF-A0A323VGS0-F1
#
_cell.length_a   1.000
_cell.length_b   1.000
_cell.length_c   1.000
_cell.angle_alpha   90.00
_cell.angle_beta   90.00
_cell.angle_gamma   90.00
#
_symmetry.space_group_name_H-M   'P 1'
#
loop_
_entity.id
_entity.type
_entity.pdbx_description
1 polymer ?
#
loop_
_entity_poly.entity_id
_entity_poly.type
_entity_poly.pdbx_seq_one_letter_code
_entity_poly.pdbx_strand_id
1 'polypeptide(L)'
;GERELARVRGGHDTPVAQLASAVESVLDREPTAVAGALAALTARRDAAAGAQAYEAAARLQEEIEALRWVVAPQRVTAPGETGADGDQDVTAWGDDVLVRLRIRDGRLRAWDQETCSRPVPGTRAPDGWVPFLRRNADLAARLATLPVR
;
A
#
# COMPACT_ATOMS: atom_id res chain seq x y z
N GLY A 1 -17.66 16.94 26.01
CA GLY A 1 -16.19 16.92 26.11
C GLY A 1 -15.60 16.21 24.91
N GLU A 2 -14.36 16.51 24.53
CA GLU A 2 -13.72 16.03 23.29
C GLU A 2 -13.80 14.50 23.08
N ARG A 3 -13.78 13.71 24.16
CA ARG A 3 -13.96 12.25 24.13
C ARG A 3 -15.35 11.79 23.67
N GLU A 4 -16.38 12.57 24.00
CA GLU A 4 -17.76 12.31 23.58
C GLU A 4 -17.94 12.59 22.09
N LEU A 5 -17.30 13.65 21.59
CA LEU A 5 -17.27 13.98 20.16
C LEU A 5 -16.47 12.95 19.34
N ALA A 6 -15.38 12.42 19.91
CA ALA A 6 -14.61 11.34 19.30
C ALA A 6 -15.45 10.07 19.16
N ARG A 7 -16.17 9.64 20.21
CA ARG A 7 -17.06 8.47 20.14
C ARG A 7 -18.17 8.61 19.11
N VAL A 8 -18.84 9.77 19.06
CA VAL A 8 -19.91 10.04 18.09
C VAL A 8 -19.39 10.00 16.64
N ARG A 9 -18.10 10.27 16.42
CA ARG A 9 -17.42 10.15 15.12
C ARG A 9 -16.77 8.79 14.87
N GLY A 10 -17.02 7.79 15.73
CA GLY A 10 -16.47 6.44 15.60
C GLY A 10 -15.04 6.27 16.16
N GLY A 11 -14.54 7.23 16.94
CA GLY A 11 -13.29 7.09 17.68
C GLY A 11 -13.41 6.00 18.75
N HIS A 12 -12.50 5.04 18.71
CA HIS A 12 -12.34 3.98 19.71
C HIS A 12 -11.09 4.25 20.54
N ASP A 13 -10.99 3.70 21.76
CA ASP A 13 -9.80 3.79 22.65
C ASP A 13 -8.60 2.98 22.11
N THR A 14 -8.48 2.81 20.79
CA THR A 14 -7.33 2.18 20.16
C THR A 14 -6.16 3.15 20.19
N PRO A 15 -5.00 2.77 20.75
CA PRO A 15 -3.80 3.59 20.70
C PRO A 15 -3.48 4.00 19.26
N VAL A 16 -3.11 5.26 19.05
CA VAL A 16 -2.80 5.81 17.70
C VAL A 16 -1.77 4.95 16.96
N ALA A 17 -0.76 4.43 17.66
CA ALA A 17 0.24 3.55 17.08
C ALA A 17 -0.34 2.25 16.52
N GLN A 18 -1.34 1.66 17.19
CA GLN A 18 -2.02 0.46 16.72
C GLN A 18 -2.90 0.76 15.50
N LEU A 19 -3.55 1.93 15.49
CA LEU A 19 -4.32 2.38 14.32
C LEU A 19 -3.40 2.62 13.11
N ALA A 20 -2.25 3.28 13.31
CA ALA A 20 -1.27 3.53 12.27
C ALA A 20 -0.76 2.21 11.67
N SER A 21 -0.35 1.26 12.52
CA SER A 21 0.12 -0.06 12.07
C SER A 21 -0.94 -0.86 11.30
N ALA A 22 -2.22 -0.79 11.72
CA ALA A 22 -3.31 -1.43 11.01
C ALA A 22 -3.56 -0.78 9.63
N VAL A 23 -3.50 0.55 9.55
CA VAL A 23 -3.62 1.29 8.28
C VAL A 23 -2.44 0.96 7.36
N GLU A 24 -1.21 0.94 7.87
CA GLU A 24 -0.01 0.54 7.13
C GLU A 24 -0.16 -0.85 6.55
N SER A 25 -0.60 -1.84 7.33
CA SER A 25 -0.80 -3.22 6.86
C SER A 25 -1.82 -3.31 5.72
N VAL A 26 -2.89 -2.50 5.76
CA VAL A 26 -3.87 -2.40 4.67
C VAL A 26 -3.27 -1.75 3.42
N LEU A 27 -2.51 -0.66 3.58
CA LEU A 27 -1.87 0.05 2.47
C LEU A 27 -0.74 -0.77 1.82
N ASP A 28 -0.06 -1.61 2.61
CA ASP A 28 0.91 -2.62 2.15
C ASP A 28 0.25 -3.82 1.47
N ARG A 29 -1.09 -3.83 1.39
CA ARG A 29 -1.91 -4.88 0.78
C ARG A 29 -1.74 -6.24 1.45
N GLU A 30 -1.48 -6.28 2.75
CA GLU A 30 -1.39 -7.52 3.51
C GLU A 30 -2.76 -8.24 3.46
N PRO A 31 -2.83 -9.51 2.99
CA PRO A 31 -4.11 -10.14 2.67
C PRO A 31 -5.09 -10.21 3.84
N THR A 32 -4.61 -10.46 5.05
CA THR A 32 -5.50 -10.60 6.22
C THR A 32 -6.00 -9.25 6.72
N ALA A 33 -5.17 -8.20 6.71
CA ALA A 33 -5.54 -6.83 7.04
C ALA A 33 -6.56 -6.28 6.05
N VAL A 34 -6.36 -6.48 4.74
CA VAL A 34 -7.32 -6.06 3.70
C VAL A 34 -8.65 -6.79 3.88
N ALA A 35 -8.63 -8.11 4.09
CA ALA A 35 -9.84 -8.88 4.34
C ALA A 35 -10.59 -8.43 5.62
N GLY A 36 -9.84 -8.17 6.69
CA GLY A 36 -10.38 -7.67 7.96
C GLY A 36 -11.04 -6.29 7.83
N ALA A 37 -10.36 -5.36 7.15
CA ALA A 37 -10.89 -4.02 6.89
C ALA A 37 -12.17 -4.06 6.04
N LEU A 38 -12.19 -4.86 4.97
CA LEU A 38 -13.37 -5.04 4.13
C LEU A 38 -14.53 -5.69 4.88
N ALA A 39 -14.26 -6.69 5.72
CA ALA A 39 -15.28 -7.33 6.55
C ALA A 39 -15.88 -6.35 7.56
N ALA A 40 -15.06 -5.52 8.20
CA ALA A 40 -15.52 -4.51 9.15
C ALA A 40 -16.40 -3.43 8.49
N LEU A 41 -16.00 -2.92 7.32
CA LEU A 41 -16.81 -1.97 6.55
C LEU A 41 -18.13 -2.60 6.08
N THR A 42 -18.09 -3.85 5.64
CA THR A 42 -19.28 -4.61 5.22
C THR A 42 -20.25 -4.79 6.39
N ALA A 43 -19.76 -5.21 7.56
CA ALA A 43 -20.59 -5.37 8.75
C ALA A 43 -21.25 -4.05 9.18
N ARG A 44 -20.52 -2.93 9.12
CA ARG A 44 -21.08 -1.60 9.40
C ARG A 44 -22.15 -1.20 8.39
N ARG A 45 -21.93 -1.48 7.10
CA ARG A 45 -22.90 -1.22 6.04
C ARG A 45 -24.18 -2.02 6.26
N ASP A 46 -24.03 -3.31 6.55
CA ASP A 46 -25.16 -4.22 6.77
C ASP A 46 -25.94 -3.84 8.03
N ALA A 47 -25.26 -3.40 9.10
CA ALA A 47 -25.91 -2.85 10.28
C ALA A 47 -26.69 -1.56 9.98
N ALA A 48 -26.11 -0.64 9.18
CA ALA A 48 -26.79 0.59 8.76
C ALA A 48 -28.03 0.28 7.90
N ALA A 49 -27.93 -0.68 6.97
CA ALA A 49 -29.05 -1.13 6.17
C ALA A 49 -30.15 -1.79 7.03
N GLY A 50 -29.76 -2.63 8.00
CA GLY A 50 -30.68 -3.25 8.96
C GLY A 50 -31.41 -2.22 9.83
N ALA A 51 -30.76 -1.10 10.15
CA ALA A 51 -31.35 0.05 10.84
C ALA A 51 -32.10 1.01 9.90
N GLN A 52 -32.27 0.67 8.61
CA GLN A 52 -32.90 1.50 7.57
C GLN A 52 -32.21 2.86 7.33
N ALA A 53 -30.95 2.99 7.74
CA ALA A 53 -30.11 4.17 7.49
C ALA A 53 -29.43 4.07 6.11
N TYR A 54 -30.22 4.09 5.04
CA TYR A 54 -29.74 3.78 3.69
C TYR A 54 -28.68 4.75 3.16
N GLU A 55 -28.73 6.03 3.53
CA GLU A 55 -27.69 7.00 3.17
C GLU A 55 -26.33 6.64 3.79
N ALA A 56 -26.33 6.22 5.05
CA ALA A 56 -25.12 5.76 5.73
C ALA A 56 -24.60 4.44 5.12
N ALA A 57 -25.51 3.52 4.76
CA ALA A 57 -25.14 2.30 4.06
C ALA A 57 -24.54 2.59 2.68
N ALA A 58 -25.09 3.54 1.91
CA ALA A 58 -24.55 3.96 0.62
C ALA A 58 -23.14 4.56 0.77
N ARG A 59 -22.92 5.42 1.76
CA ARG A 59 -21.59 5.98 2.03
C ARG A 59 -20.55 4.91 2.40
N LEU A 60 -20.93 3.93 3.20
CA LEU A 60 -20.06 2.80 3.54
C LEU A 60 -19.76 1.92 2.32
N GLN A 61 -20.70 1.81 1.38
CA GLN A 61 -20.48 1.11 0.11
C GLN A 61 -19.44 1.86 -0.76
N GLU A 62 -19.51 3.19 -0.82
CA GLU A 62 -18.48 4.01 -1.49
C GLU A 62 -17.09 3.82 -0.85
N GLU A 63 -17.01 3.76 0.49
CA GLU A 63 -15.76 3.49 1.20
C GLU A 63 -15.18 2.10 0.89
N ILE A 64 -16.03 1.07 0.76
CA ILE A 64 -15.62 -0.28 0.34
C ILE A 64 -15.02 -0.26 -1.07
N GLU A 65 -15.66 0.46 -1.99
CA GLU A 65 -15.20 0.59 -3.38
C GLU A 65 -13.88 1.37 -3.47
N ALA A 66 -13.76 2.46 -2.72
CA ALA A 66 -12.52 3.23 -2.60
C ALA A 66 -11.39 2.37 -2.04
N LEU A 67 -11.64 1.61 -0.97
CA LEU A 67 -10.63 0.71 -0.41
C LEU A 67 -10.19 -0.34 -1.42
N ARG A 68 -11.14 -0.99 -2.10
CA ARG A 68 -10.85 -1.96 -3.17
C ARG A 68 -10.00 -1.34 -4.29
N TRP A 69 -10.26 -0.09 -4.64
CA TRP A 69 -9.48 0.63 -5.64
C TRP A 69 -8.06 0.92 -5.15
N VAL A 70 -7.88 1.41 -3.91
CA VAL A 70 -6.57 1.71 -3.32
C VAL A 70 -5.68 0.46 -3.25
N VAL A 71 -6.26 -0.66 -2.79
CA VAL A 71 -5.51 -1.92 -2.61
C VAL A 71 -5.43 -2.74 -3.90
N ALA A 72 -6.05 -2.28 -5.00
CA ALA A 72 -5.97 -2.98 -6.27
C ALA A 72 -4.52 -3.11 -6.74
N PRO A 73 -4.15 -4.24 -7.40
CA PRO A 73 -2.84 -4.40 -8.02
C PRO A 73 -2.57 -3.27 -9.02
N GLN A 74 -1.52 -2.49 -8.76
CA GLN A 74 -1.10 -1.42 -9.67
C GLN A 74 -0.38 -2.04 -10.86
N ARG A 75 -0.90 -1.80 -12.07
CA ARG A 75 -0.42 -2.45 -13.31
C ARG A 75 0.87 -1.79 -13.79
N VAL A 76 1.99 -2.08 -13.12
CA VAL A 76 3.30 -2.02 -13.79
C VAL A 76 3.44 -3.34 -14.53
N THR A 77 3.11 -3.33 -15.83
CA THR A 77 3.35 -4.47 -16.71
C THR A 77 4.77 -4.37 -17.26
N ALA A 78 5.59 -5.39 -17.04
CA ALA A 78 6.84 -5.53 -17.78
C ALA A 78 6.51 -5.62 -19.28
N PRO A 79 7.15 -4.82 -20.16
CA PRO A 79 7.27 -5.21 -21.55
C PRO A 79 8.02 -6.54 -21.56
N GLY A 80 7.32 -7.62 -21.91
CA GLY A 80 7.91 -8.95 -22.03
C GLY A 80 8.80 -9.01 -23.26
N GLU A 81 10.04 -8.54 -23.13
CA GLU A 81 11.10 -8.94 -24.05
C GLU A 81 11.82 -10.13 -23.41
N THR A 82 11.48 -11.30 -23.95
CA THR A 82 12.21 -12.57 -23.80
C THR A 82 12.04 -13.31 -22.46
N GLY A 83 11.02 -14.17 -22.39
CA GLY A 83 11.14 -15.49 -21.75
C GLY A 83 11.24 -15.56 -20.21
N ALA A 84 11.13 -14.46 -19.48
CA ALA A 84 10.98 -14.51 -18.02
C ALA A 84 9.50 -14.50 -17.63
N ASP A 85 8.80 -15.59 -17.94
CA ASP A 85 7.42 -15.88 -17.51
C ASP A 85 7.37 -16.28 -16.01
N GLY A 86 8.32 -15.76 -15.23
CA GLY A 86 8.59 -16.15 -13.86
C GLY A 86 8.46 -14.98 -12.90
N ASP A 87 8.05 -15.32 -11.68
CA ASP A 87 8.15 -14.45 -10.53
C ASP A 87 9.58 -13.90 -10.41
N GLN A 88 9.71 -12.57 -10.39
CA GLN A 88 11.00 -11.90 -10.31
C GLN A 88 10.98 -10.77 -9.29
N ASP A 89 12.07 -10.65 -8.55
CA ASP A 89 12.31 -9.51 -7.67
C ASP A 89 13.41 -8.66 -8.29
N VAL A 90 13.07 -7.42 -8.63
CA VAL A 90 14.01 -6.46 -9.19
C VAL A 90 14.32 -5.38 -8.18
N THR A 91 15.58 -4.97 -8.11
CA THR A 91 16.03 -4.01 -7.10
C THR A 91 16.85 -2.90 -7.72
N ALA A 92 16.79 -1.73 -7.10
CA ALA A 92 17.74 -0.66 -7.31
C ALA A 92 18.04 0.03 -6.00
N TRP A 93 19.24 0.57 -5.88
CA TRP A 93 19.59 1.40 -4.74
C TRP A 93 20.22 2.70 -5.21
N GLY A 94 19.88 3.79 -4.53
CA GLY A 94 20.37 5.15 -4.74
C GLY A 94 20.67 5.73 -3.37
N ASP A 95 21.84 6.36 -3.22
CA ASP A 95 22.39 6.74 -1.92
C ASP A 95 22.29 5.58 -0.91
N ASP A 96 21.58 5.79 0.20
CA ASP A 96 21.38 4.84 1.28
C ASP A 96 20.01 4.16 1.25
N VAL A 97 19.28 4.16 0.12
CA VAL A 97 17.96 3.51 0.02
C VAL A 97 17.96 2.43 -1.05
N LEU A 98 17.57 1.21 -0.66
CA LEU A 98 17.22 0.13 -1.56
C LEU A 98 15.71 0.14 -1.83
N VAL A 99 15.32 0.09 -3.09
CA VAL A 99 13.95 -0.18 -3.55
C VAL A 99 13.89 -1.59 -4.13
N ARG A 100 12.90 -2.36 -3.72
CA ARG A 100 12.62 -3.72 -4.21
C ARG A 100 11.21 -3.77 -4.77
N LEU A 101 11.07 -4.30 -5.98
CA LEU A 101 9.80 -4.54 -6.65
C LEU A 101 9.61 -6.04 -6.86
N ARG A 102 8.50 -6.58 -6.36
CA ARG A 102 8.14 -8.00 -6.44
C ARG A 102 7.13 -8.19 -7.55
N ILE A 103 7.54 -8.77 -8.67
CA ILE A 103 6.70 -9.05 -9.85
C ILE A 103 6.23 -10.50 -9.78
N ARG A 104 4.92 -10.74 -9.83
CA ARG A 104 4.32 -12.07 -9.93
C ARG A 104 3.31 -12.10 -11.07
N ASP A 105 3.32 -13.14 -11.89
CA ASP A 105 2.48 -13.26 -13.10
C ASP A 105 2.58 -12.03 -14.03
N GLY A 106 3.79 -11.50 -14.20
CA GLY A 106 4.04 -10.29 -15.03
C GLY A 106 3.49 -8.98 -14.46
N ARG A 107 3.08 -8.96 -13.18
CA ARG A 107 2.52 -7.78 -12.50
C ARG A 107 3.27 -7.44 -11.23
N LEU A 108 3.46 -6.15 -10.95
CA LEU A 108 3.91 -5.70 -9.64
C LEU A 108 2.88 -6.10 -8.57
N ARG A 109 3.29 -6.95 -7.63
CA ARG A 109 2.48 -7.38 -6.49
C ARG A 109 2.76 -6.57 -5.25
N ALA A 110 4.02 -6.27 -5.02
CA ALA A 110 4.45 -5.53 -3.86
C ALA A 110 5.73 -4.76 -4.16
N TRP A 111 5.97 -3.75 -3.36
CA TRP A 111 7.23 -3.05 -3.35
C TRP A 111 7.56 -2.68 -1.90
N ASP A 112 8.84 -2.52 -1.63
CA ASP A 112 9.33 -2.07 -0.35
C ASP A 112 10.59 -1.23 -0.56
N GLN A 113 10.90 -0.42 0.44
CA GLN A 113 12.13 0.34 0.51
C GLN A 113 12.76 0.18 1.90
N GLU A 114 14.08 0.05 1.95
CA GLU A 114 14.84 -0.07 3.19
C GLU A 114 16.13 0.74 3.11
N THR A 115 16.58 1.26 4.26
CA THR A 115 17.90 1.89 4.34
C THR A 115 18.98 0.82 4.13
N CYS A 116 19.94 1.08 3.24
CA CYS A 116 20.97 0.15 2.80
C CYS A 116 22.33 0.86 2.80
N SER A 117 23.36 0.23 3.38
CA SER A 117 24.72 0.79 3.48
C SER A 117 25.57 0.64 2.20
N ARG A 118 24.96 0.52 1.02
CA ARG A 118 25.71 0.30 -0.22
C ARG A 118 26.25 1.61 -0.79
N PRO A 119 27.57 1.75 -0.99
CA PRO A 119 28.18 3.04 -1.31
C PRO A 119 28.03 3.50 -2.77
N VAL A 120 27.69 2.60 -3.70
CA VAL A 120 27.64 2.91 -5.13
C VAL A 120 26.29 2.51 -5.69
N PRO A 121 25.48 3.42 -6.24
CA PRO A 121 24.17 3.12 -6.82
C PRO A 121 24.23 1.99 -7.85
N GLY A 122 23.17 1.19 -7.91
CA GLY A 122 23.11 0.08 -8.84
C GLY A 122 21.73 -0.53 -8.96
N THR A 123 21.62 -1.46 -9.91
CA THR A 123 20.37 -2.13 -10.25
C THR A 123 20.60 -3.62 -10.44
N ARG A 124 19.66 -4.44 -9.97
CA ARG A 124 19.53 -5.85 -10.34
C ARG A 124 18.16 -6.03 -11.00
N ALA A 125 18.14 -5.92 -12.31
CA ALA A 125 16.94 -5.98 -13.14
C ALA A 125 17.28 -6.24 -14.60
N PRO A 126 16.32 -6.67 -15.44
CA PRO A 126 16.47 -6.67 -16.89
C PRO A 126 16.79 -5.27 -17.43
N ASP A 127 17.54 -5.18 -18.54
CA ASP A 127 18.06 -3.91 -19.08
C ASP A 127 16.97 -2.86 -19.31
N GLY A 128 15.81 -3.26 -19.84
CA GLY A 128 14.66 -2.37 -20.06
C GLY A 128 14.07 -1.75 -18.79
N TRP A 129 14.34 -2.33 -17.62
CA TRP A 129 13.85 -1.86 -16.33
C TRP A 129 14.83 -0.91 -15.61
N VAL A 130 16.11 -0.92 -15.99
CA VAL A 130 17.16 -0.16 -15.31
C VAL A 130 16.83 1.33 -15.19
N PRO A 131 16.36 2.04 -16.24
CA PRO A 131 16.03 3.46 -16.13
C PRO A 131 14.85 3.74 -15.18
N PHE A 132 13.84 2.87 -15.17
CA PHE A 132 12.69 3.00 -14.29
C PHE A 132 13.08 2.79 -12.83
N LEU A 133 13.83 1.73 -12.55
CA LEU A 133 14.25 1.40 -11.19
C LEU A 133 15.21 2.43 -10.60
N ARG A 134 16.15 2.97 -11.39
CA ARG A 134 17.01 4.07 -10.93
C ARG A 134 16.22 5.30 -10.52
N ARG A 135 15.25 5.73 -11.35
CA ARG A 135 14.38 6.88 -11.01
C ARG A 135 13.62 6.68 -9.70
N ASN A 136 13.12 5.47 -9.45
CA ASN A 136 12.42 5.17 -8.20
C ASN A 136 13.36 5.14 -6.99
N ALA A 137 14.57 4.58 -7.13
CA ALA A 137 15.57 4.60 -6.07
C ALA A 137 16.03 6.04 -5.74
N ASP A 138 16.30 6.87 -6.74
CA ASP A 138 16.66 8.28 -6.56
C ASP A 138 15.52 9.07 -5.89
N LEU A 139 14.27 8.81 -6.28
CA LEU A 139 13.10 9.43 -5.65
C LEU A 139 12.96 8.99 -4.19
N ALA A 140 13.08 7.69 -3.92
CA ALA A 140 12.98 7.13 -2.57
C ALA A 140 14.06 7.71 -1.64
N ALA A 141 15.30 7.81 -2.10
CA ALA A 141 16.39 8.45 -1.36
C ALA A 141 16.07 9.91 -1.03
N ARG A 142 15.62 10.69 -2.02
CA ARG A 142 15.21 12.09 -1.80
C ARG A 142 14.10 12.21 -0.77
N LEU A 143 13.06 11.37 -0.89
CA LEU A 143 11.93 11.38 0.04
C LEU A 143 12.35 10.98 1.46
N ALA A 144 13.28 10.04 1.61
CA ALA A 144 13.81 9.62 2.92
C ALA A 144 14.54 10.76 3.65
N THR A 145 15.11 11.72 2.92
CA THR A 145 15.76 12.91 3.52
C THR A 145 14.79 14.03 3.88
N LEU A 146 13.52 13.97 3.45
CA LEU A 146 12.54 14.99 3.76
C LEU A 146 12.01 14.81 5.19
N PRO A 147 11.88 15.89 5.97
CA PRO A 147 11.27 15.82 7.29
C PRO A 147 9.78 15.49 7.14
N VAL A 148 9.37 14.31 7.62
CA VAL A 148 7.95 13.99 7.81
C VAL A 148 7.48 14.79 9.03
N ARG A 149 6.58 15.75 8.81
CA ARG A 149 5.96 16.56 9.88
C ARG A 149 4.62 15.99 10.28
#